data_AF-A0A658NUZ9-F1
#
_entry.id   AF-A0A658NUZ9-F1
#
_cell.length_a   1.000
_cell.length_b   1.000
_cell.length_c   1.000
_cell.angle_alpha   90.00
_cell.angle_beta   90.00
_cell.angle_gamma   90.00
#
_symmetry.space_group_name_H-M   'P 1'
#
loop_
_entity.id
_entity.type
_entity.pdbx_description
1 polymer ?
#
loop_
_entity_poly.entity_id
_entity_poly.type
_entity_poly.pdbx_seq_one_letter_code
_entity_poly.pdbx_strand_id
1 'polypeptide(L)' 'MTIRFHHEDLPDLANYRDSVAIDTETMGLLPHRDRLCVVQLSPGDGTVDVVKIAIGQKSAPNLEK' A
#
# COMPACT_ATOMS: atom_id res chain seq x y z
N MET A 1 8.19 -16.21 -5.01
CA MET A 1 7.95 -14.77 -4.86
C MET A 1 6.55 -14.50 -5.38
N THR A 2 5.63 -14.10 -4.50
CA THR A 2 4.20 -13.93 -4.84
C THR A 2 3.80 -12.48 -4.61
N ILE A 3 3.22 -11.85 -5.64
CA ILE A 3 2.68 -10.49 -5.58
C ILE A 3 1.16 -10.59 -5.53
N ARG A 4 0.56 -9.98 -4.52
CA ARG A 4 -0.90 -9.81 -4.36
C ARG A 4 -1.25 -8.38 -4.71
N PHE A 5 -2.03 -8.17 -5.76
CA PHE A 5 -2.35 -6.83 -6.26
C PHE A 5 -3.77 -6.44 -5.88
N HIS A 6 -3.91 -5.23 -5.31
CA HIS A 6 -5.17 -4.70 -4.81
C HIS A 6 -5.45 -3.32 -5.36
N HIS A 7 -6.73 -2.97 -5.41
CA HIS A 7 -7.20 -1.64 -5.77
C HIS A 7 -7.72 -0.95 -4.53
N GLU A 8 -7.27 0.29 -4.32
CA GLU A 8 -7.69 1.23 -3.28
C GLU A 8 -7.31 0.84 -1.84
N ASP A 9 -7.41 -0.42 -1.42
CA ASP A 9 -7.06 -0.84 -0.06
C ASP A 9 -6.61 -2.32 -0.01
N LEU A 10 -6.14 -2.76 1.16
CA LEU A 10 -6.02 -4.19 1.49
C LEU A 10 -7.41 -4.79 1.81
N PRO A 11 -7.64 -6.09 1.57
CA PRO A 11 -8.90 -6.75 1.94
C PRO A 11 -9.06 -6.90 3.46
N ASP A 12 -7.97 -7.21 4.16
CA ASP A 12 -7.87 -7.34 5.61
C ASP A 12 -6.39 -7.21 6.05
N LEU A 13 -6.14 -7.30 7.35
CA LEU A 13 -4.81 -7.22 7.96
C LEU A 13 -4.29 -8.55 8.51
N ALA A 14 -4.89 -9.69 8.15
CA ALA A 14 -4.60 -10.98 8.80
C ALA A 14 -3.13 -11.43 8.66
N ASN A 15 -2.45 -10.96 7.61
CA ASN A 15 -1.04 -11.25 7.35
C ASN A 15 -0.07 -10.33 8.11
N TYR A 16 -0.54 -9.22 8.67
CA TYR A 16 0.28 -8.20 9.30
C TYR A 16 0.04 -8.18 10.81
N ARG A 17 1.05 -8.58 11.60
CA ARG A 17 0.94 -8.72 13.06
C ARG A 17 1.88 -7.79 13.81
N ASP A 18 3.18 -7.96 13.60
CA ASP A 18 4.19 -7.28 14.41
C ASP A 18 4.88 -6.16 13.64
N SER A 19 5.62 -6.52 12.59
CA SER A 19 6.41 -5.60 11.78
C SER A 19 6.01 -5.70 10.32
N VAL A 20 6.08 -4.57 9.62
CA VAL A 20 5.71 -4.45 8.22
C VAL A 20 6.81 -3.70 7.49
N ALA A 21 7.34 -4.29 6.42
CA ALA A 21 8.17 -3.55 5.48
C ALA A 21 7.25 -2.79 4.53
N ILE A 22 7.50 -1.49 4.34
CA ILE A 22 6.64 -0.59 3.57
C ILE A 22 7.45 0.33 2.67
N ASP A 23 6.91 0.61 1.48
CA ASP A 23 7.35 1.69 0.61
C ASP A 23 6.15 2.31 -0.13
N THR A 24 6.38 3.43 -0.82
CA THR A 24 5.36 4.12 -1.62
C THR A 24 5.91 4.62 -2.94
N GLU A 25 5.06 4.63 -3.97
CA GLU A 25 5.35 5.32 -5.23
C GLU A 25 4.43 6.53 -5.40
N THR A 26 4.99 7.62 -5.89
CA THR A 26 4.30 8.90 -6.14
C THR A 26 4.57 9.37 -7.56
N MET A 27 3.79 10.34 -8.05
CA MET A 27 4.04 10.97 -9.36
C MET A 27 5.35 11.80 -9.39
N GLY A 28 6.00 12.00 -8.25
CA GLY A 28 7.16 12.86 -8.07
C GLY A 28 7.37 13.20 -6.60
N LEU A 29 8.48 13.87 -6.30
CA LEU A 29 8.94 14.07 -4.93
C LEU A 29 8.28 15.25 -4.18
N LEU A 30 7.28 15.92 -4.76
CA LEU A 30 6.61 17.07 -4.14
C LEU A 30 5.21 16.67 -3.63
N PRO A 31 5.02 16.27 -2.36
CA PRO A 31 3.80 15.56 -1.92
C PRO A 31 2.50 16.35 -2.06
N HIS A 32 2.56 17.69 -2.00
CA HIS A 32 1.39 18.54 -2.17
C HIS A 32 0.92 18.67 -3.64
N ARG A 33 1.79 18.33 -4.60
CA ARG A 33 1.50 18.34 -6.04
C ARG A 33 1.35 16.91 -6.58
N ASP A 34 2.22 16.02 -6.13
CA ASP A 34 2.42 14.69 -6.66
C ASP A 34 1.70 13.67 -5.77
N ARG A 35 0.59 13.13 -6.29
CA ARG A 35 -0.24 12.19 -5.54
C ARG A 35 0.52 10.89 -5.23
N LEU A 36 0.05 10.22 -4.18
CA LEU A 36 0.30 8.80 -3.94
C LEU A 36 -0.30 7.95 -5.07
N CYS A 37 0.49 6.99 -5.56
CA CYS A 37 0.12 6.10 -6.66
C CYS A 37 0.02 4.64 -6.19
N VAL A 38 1.01 4.19 -5.41
CA VAL A 38 1.12 2.80 -4.97
C VAL A 38 1.63 2.78 -3.53
N VAL A 39 1.15 1.83 -2.75
CA VAL A 39 1.74 1.40 -1.48
C VAL A 39 2.15 -0.06 -1.63
N GLN A 40 3.37 -0.41 -1.26
CA GLN A 40 3.84 -1.79 -1.23
C GLN A 40 4.12 -2.22 0.20
N LEU A 41 3.61 -3.38 0.61
CA LEU A 41 3.73 -3.88 1.98
C LEU A 41 4.16 -5.34 1.98
N SER A 42 5.10 -5.71 2.85
CA SER A 42 5.49 -7.11 3.06
C SER A 42 5.44 -7.46 4.55
N PRO A 43 4.83 -8.60 4.91
CA PRO A 43 4.86 -9.13 6.27
C PRO A 43 6.17 -9.89 6.59
N GLY A 44 7.15 -9.92 5.67
CA GLY A 44 8.44 -10.59 5.87
C GLY A 44 8.46 -12.08 5.53
N ASP A 45 7.40 -12.61 4.92
CA ASP A 45 7.26 -14.03 4.54
C ASP A 45 7.70 -14.34 3.08
N GLY A 46 8.29 -13.35 2.40
CA GLY A 46 8.64 -13.46 0.98
C GLY A 46 7.49 -13.18 0.00
N THR A 47 6.34 -12.72 0.50
CA THR A 47 5.24 -12.17 -0.29
C THR A 47 5.15 -10.65 -0.17
N VAL A 48 4.47 -10.02 -1.12
CA VAL A 48 4.21 -8.57 -1.11
C VAL A 48 2.78 -8.29 -1.54
N ASP A 49 2.13 -7.37 -0.85
CA ASP A 49 0.88 -6.76 -1.28
C ASP A 49 1.19 -5.41 -1.92
N VAL A 50 0.64 -5.18 -3.11
CA VAL A 50 0.79 -3.94 -3.88
C VAL A 50 -0.59 -3.32 -4.04
N VAL A 51 -0.80 -2.17 -3.40
CA VAL A 51 -2.08 -1.46 -3.40
C VAL A 51 -1.99 -0.27 -4.35
N LYS A 52 -2.81 -0.28 -5.41
CA LYS A 52 -2.96 0.86 -6.31
C LYS A 52 -3.94 1.88 -5.74
N ILE A 53 -3.45 3.10 -5.50
CA ILE A 53 -4.27 4.20 -4.97
C ILE A 53 -4.93 4.96 -6.14
N ALA A 54 -6.25 5.11 -6.05
CA ALA A 54 -7.05 5.81 -7.05
C ALA A 54 -6.85 7.33 -6.98
N ILE A 55 -7.05 8.01 -8.12
CA ILE A 55 -6.97 9.47 -8.16
C ILE A 55 -8.08 10.06 -7.29
N GLY A 56 -7.70 10.93 -6.35
CA GLY A 56 -8.65 11.59 -5.45
C GLY A 56 -9.12 10.74 -4.27
N GLN A 57 -8.63 9.50 -4.12
CA GLN A 57 -8.94 8.65 -2.97
C GLN A 57 -8.52 9.33 -1.66
N LYS A 58 -9.38 9.26 -0.64
CA LYS A 58 -9.18 9.93 0.65
C LYS A 58 -9.19 8.98 1.86
N SER A 59 -9.51 7.72 1.66
CA SER A 59 -9.54 6.71 2.73
C SER A 59 -9.14 5.35 2.19
N ALA A 60 -8.53 4.56 3.06
CA ALA A 60 -8.17 3.16 2.87
C ALA A 60 -8.24 2.50 4.26
N PRO A 61 -9.43 2.05 4.70
CA PRO A 61 -9.70 1.60 6.07
C PRO A 61 -8.72 0.59 6.67
N ASN A 62 -8.03 -0.21 5.86
CA ASN A 62 -7.02 -1.14 6.35
C ASN A 62 -5.61 -0.53 6.34
N LEU A 63 -5.25 0.29 5.35
CA LEU A 63 -3.96 1.00 5.32
C LEU A 63 -3.86 2.16 6.32
N GLU A 64 -4.98 2.72 6.78
CA GLU A 64 -5.02 3.87 7.69
C GLU A 64 -5.00 3.49 9.19
N LYS A 65 -4.81 2.20 9.50
CA LYS A 65 -4.72 1.65 10.87
C LYS A 65 -3.26 1.55 11.33
#